data_AF-A0A2L2WT02-F1
#
_entry.id   AF-A0A2L2WT02-F1
#
_cell.length_a   1.000
_cell.length_b   1.000
_cell.length_c   1.000
_cell.angle_alpha   90.00
_cell.angle_beta   90.00
_cell.angle_gamma   90.00
#
_symmetry.space_group_name_H-M   'P 1'
#
loop_
_entity.id
_entity.type
_entity.pdbx_description
1 polymer ?
#
loop_
_entity_poly.entity_id
_entity_poly.type
_entity_poly.pdbx_seq_one_letter_code
_entity_poly.pdbx_strand_id
1 'polypeptide(L)'
;MNRLILFITALTIAAALQAQKLLKEPLTYVPADSVVIWGEDISDLRGTALKLDASLTEQPLGEPGNKKDFVRKIKKWQTEYLPQINLAGGLGEENLPQTVATANMTGLAADLLRLTADSRLADVMERSLFNQLLREVALPGEMTMEKHVAAQALINATGKILATDEEGIYINLYLNSTAHVRTKQFDVMLDILTAMPHEGRIKVRLSGFRGNALPLKLRLRLPEWAMGKITPADRFAIFPGAADKLPVFHVNGRELLTTVIENGYLVIDRKWNSGDEVFFDLPMQPFLVRKMADGKAQRGKVAIQRGPLLYVVREEHDDCYLSANTLPKPGEDFNRWGHILLTGQLFRDRGTPADAAAPAVTITAEPYMDNKGDIWLREMR
;
A
#
# COMPACT_ATOMS: atom_id res chain seq x y z
N MET A 1 28.59 10.17 -33.05
CA MET A 1 27.26 10.14 -32.39
C MET A 1 26.89 8.69 -32.08
N ASN A 2 27.40 8.10 -30.98
CA ASN A 2 26.96 6.77 -30.46
C ASN A 2 27.69 6.38 -29.16
N ARG A 3 27.82 7.30 -28.19
CA ARG A 3 28.40 6.99 -26.87
C ARG A 3 27.54 7.40 -25.67
N LEU A 4 26.35 7.97 -25.90
CA LEU A 4 25.49 8.48 -24.81
C LEU A 4 24.36 7.51 -24.38
N ILE A 5 24.09 6.43 -25.13
CA ILE A 5 22.92 5.55 -24.88
C ILE A 5 23.27 4.36 -23.96
N LEU A 6 24.55 3.99 -23.81
CA LEU A 6 24.96 2.88 -22.94
C LEU A 6 25.17 3.27 -21.46
N PHE A 7 25.24 4.55 -21.12
CA PHE A 7 25.40 5.00 -19.73
C PHE A 7 24.06 5.18 -18.98
N ILE A 8 22.94 5.33 -19.70
CA ILE A 8 21.62 5.53 -19.09
C ILE A 8 20.98 4.18 -18.73
N THR A 9 21.25 3.11 -19.47
CA THR A 9 20.77 1.74 -19.15
C THR A 9 21.54 1.07 -18.01
N ALA A 10 22.79 1.46 -17.75
CA ALA A 10 23.55 0.96 -16.61
C ALA A 10 23.17 1.67 -15.28
N LEU A 11 22.67 2.91 -15.33
CA LEU A 11 22.18 3.63 -14.14
C LEU A 11 20.77 3.20 -13.71
N THR A 12 19.93 2.68 -14.61
CA THR A 12 18.58 2.23 -14.27
C THR A 12 18.55 0.83 -13.63
N ILE A 13 19.53 -0.03 -13.91
CA ILE A 13 19.65 -1.34 -13.24
C ILE A 13 20.31 -1.20 -11.86
N ALA A 14 21.14 -0.17 -11.65
CA ALA A 14 21.72 0.15 -10.34
C ALA A 14 20.71 0.79 -9.35
N ALA A 15 19.52 1.17 -9.81
CA ALA A 15 18.45 1.71 -8.98
C ALA A 15 17.58 0.64 -8.28
N ALA A 16 17.78 -0.65 -8.59
CA ALA A 16 16.93 -1.75 -8.11
C ALA A 16 17.44 -2.48 -6.84
N LEU A 17 18.63 -2.14 -6.33
CA LEU A 17 19.05 -2.49 -4.98
C LEU A 17 19.56 -1.24 -4.26
N GLN A 18 18.63 -0.39 -3.78
CA GLN A 18 18.95 0.36 -2.57
C GLN A 18 19.22 -0.71 -1.50
N ALA A 19 20.49 -0.97 -1.23
CA ALA A 19 20.90 -1.81 -0.12
C ALA A 19 20.27 -1.19 1.12
N GLN A 20 19.31 -1.90 1.73
CA GLN A 20 18.66 -1.50 2.97
C GLN A 20 19.74 -1.22 4.00
N LYS A 21 20.03 0.06 4.21
CA LYS A 21 21.10 0.52 5.08
C LYS A 21 20.53 0.63 6.48
N LEU A 22 21.18 -0.03 7.43
CA LEU A 22 20.85 0.11 8.85
C LEU A 22 20.96 1.58 9.25
N LEU A 23 19.90 2.13 9.83
CA LEU A 23 19.90 3.46 10.44
C LEU A 23 20.88 3.49 11.61
N LYS A 24 21.38 4.70 11.93
CA LYS A 24 22.21 4.89 13.12
C LYS A 24 21.43 4.56 14.40
N GLU A 25 20.21 5.07 14.46
CA GLU A 25 19.22 4.77 15.49
C GLU A 25 17.93 4.30 14.82
N PRO A 26 17.28 3.23 15.29
CA PRO A 26 15.99 2.79 14.76
C PRO A 26 14.89 3.82 14.96
N LEU A 27 13.91 3.82 14.07
CA LEU A 27 12.68 4.60 14.25
C LEU A 27 11.88 4.06 15.44
N THR A 28 11.20 4.97 16.14
CA THR A 28 10.26 4.63 17.22
C THR A 28 8.84 4.78 16.71
N TYR A 29 8.08 3.69 16.70
CA TYR A 29 6.67 3.71 16.33
C TYR A 29 5.82 4.48 17.36
N VAL A 30 4.81 5.20 16.88
CA VAL A 30 3.79 5.77 17.76
C VAL A 30 2.83 4.65 18.16
N PRO A 31 2.63 4.36 19.46
CA PRO A 31 1.76 3.28 19.91
C PRO A 31 0.33 3.43 19.38
N ALA A 32 -0.37 2.33 19.13
CA ALA A 32 -1.75 2.32 18.67
C ALA A 32 -2.69 3.04 19.64
N ASP A 33 -2.42 3.04 20.95
CA ASP A 33 -3.23 3.74 21.94
C ASP A 33 -3.06 5.26 21.92
N SER A 34 -2.03 5.76 21.22
CA SER A 34 -1.86 7.18 20.92
C SER A 34 -2.50 7.58 19.59
N VAL A 35 -3.16 6.65 18.88
CA VAL A 35 -3.78 6.88 17.57
C VAL A 35 -5.26 6.50 17.62
N VAL A 36 -6.11 7.46 17.28
CA VAL A 36 -7.53 7.23 17.03
C VAL A 36 -7.73 7.16 15.53
N ILE A 37 -8.25 6.04 15.02
CA ILE A 37 -8.71 5.92 13.63
C ILE A 37 -10.17 6.34 13.58
N TRP A 38 -10.52 7.15 12.59
CA TRP A 38 -11.87 7.66 12.34
C TRP A 38 -12.44 7.00 11.10
N GLY A 39 -13.40 6.10 11.27
CA GLY A 39 -14.09 5.43 10.16
C GLY A 39 -15.06 4.38 10.70
N GLU A 40 -16.12 4.10 9.95
CA GLU A 40 -17.11 3.09 10.31
C GLU A 40 -17.17 1.91 9.34
N ASP A 41 -16.51 2.05 8.19
CA ASP A 41 -16.41 0.99 7.18
C ASP A 41 -15.37 -0.06 7.55
N ILE A 42 -15.21 -1.06 6.69
CA ILE A 42 -14.28 -2.16 6.95
C ILE A 42 -12.82 -1.78 6.67
N SER A 43 -12.55 -0.61 6.08
CA SER A 43 -11.17 -0.11 5.91
C SER A 43 -10.56 0.43 7.22
N ASP A 44 -11.38 0.63 8.26
CA ASP A 44 -10.90 0.77 9.64
C ASP A 44 -10.34 -0.57 10.13
N LEU A 45 -9.02 -0.71 10.02
CA LEU A 45 -8.28 -1.92 10.41
C LEU A 45 -8.52 -2.29 11.89
N ARG A 46 -8.51 -1.29 12.79
CA ARG A 46 -8.64 -1.52 14.24
C ARG A 46 -10.08 -1.88 14.58
N GLY A 47 -11.04 -1.08 14.13
CA GLY A 47 -12.45 -1.33 14.39
C GLY A 47 -12.93 -2.65 13.82
N THR A 48 -12.48 -3.01 12.60
CA THR A 48 -12.82 -4.29 11.97
C THR A 48 -12.27 -5.49 12.75
N ALA A 49 -11.04 -5.42 13.24
CA ALA A 49 -10.46 -6.47 14.08
C ALA A 49 -11.17 -6.57 15.44
N LEU A 50 -11.50 -5.45 16.10
CA LEU A 50 -12.17 -5.43 17.40
C LEU A 50 -13.64 -5.87 17.33
N LYS A 51 -14.33 -5.66 16.19
CA LYS A 51 -15.66 -6.23 15.95
C LYS A 51 -15.63 -7.76 15.92
N LEU A 52 -14.52 -8.34 15.47
CA LEU A 52 -14.32 -9.79 15.42
C LEU A 52 -13.88 -10.34 16.79
N ASP A 53 -12.93 -9.69 17.45
CA ASP A 53 -12.44 -10.05 18.78
C ASP A 53 -12.07 -8.80 19.59
N ALA A 54 -12.92 -8.44 20.55
CA ALA A 54 -12.78 -7.25 21.37
C ALA A 54 -11.64 -7.34 22.40
N SER A 55 -11.02 -8.52 22.58
CA SER A 55 -9.92 -8.72 23.54
C SER A 55 -8.54 -8.40 22.96
N LEU A 56 -8.45 -8.19 21.65
CA LEU A 56 -7.18 -7.94 20.97
C LEU A 56 -6.54 -6.63 21.44
N THR A 57 -5.23 -6.69 21.66
CA THR A 57 -4.39 -5.54 22.03
C THR A 57 -3.18 -5.48 21.11
N GLU A 58 -2.60 -4.29 20.94
CA GLU A 58 -1.37 -4.15 20.14
C GLU A 58 -0.24 -4.97 20.79
N GLN A 59 0.38 -5.83 19.98
CA GLN A 59 1.63 -6.47 20.34
C GLN A 59 2.78 -5.61 19.83
N PRO A 60 3.47 -4.85 20.71
CA PRO A 60 4.57 -4.01 20.28
C PRO A 60 5.70 -4.87 19.71
N LEU A 61 6.42 -4.31 18.74
CA LEU A 61 7.69 -4.91 18.35
C LEU A 61 8.65 -4.81 19.55
N GLY A 62 9.25 -5.94 19.93
CA GLY A 62 10.30 -5.96 20.95
C GLY A 62 11.50 -5.08 20.58
N GLU A 63 12.46 -4.95 21.49
CA GLU A 63 13.65 -4.11 21.28
C GLU A 63 14.40 -4.43 19.97
N PRO A 64 14.92 -3.41 19.26
CA PRO A 64 15.78 -3.61 18.11
C PRO A 64 16.98 -4.51 18.45
N GLY A 65 17.21 -5.52 17.62
CA GLY A 65 18.37 -6.41 17.77
C GLY A 65 19.68 -5.74 17.34
N ASN A 66 20.79 -6.41 17.64
CA ASN A 66 22.12 -5.95 17.20
C ASN A 66 22.31 -6.10 15.67
N LYS A 67 23.46 -5.63 15.16
CA LYS A 67 23.80 -5.72 13.72
C LYS A 67 23.73 -7.14 13.14
N LYS A 68 24.04 -8.19 13.92
CA LYS A 68 23.94 -9.58 13.43
C LYS A 68 22.48 -9.99 13.24
N ASP A 69 21.61 -9.60 14.16
CA ASP A 69 20.16 -9.80 14.03
C ASP A 69 19.60 -9.09 12.80
N PHE A 70 20.00 -7.83 12.58
CA PHE A 70 19.64 -7.09 11.36
C PHE A 70 20.06 -7.83 10.09
N VAL A 71 21.31 -8.29 9.99
CA VAL A 71 21.79 -9.05 8.81
C VAL A 71 20.96 -10.31 8.58
N ARG A 72 20.60 -11.03 9.65
CA ARG A 72 19.73 -12.21 9.58
C ARG A 72 18.34 -11.86 9.06
N LYS A 73 17.73 -10.78 9.57
CA LYS A 73 16.40 -10.31 9.16
C LYS A 73 16.38 -9.87 7.70
N ILE A 74 17.37 -9.11 7.26
CA ILE A 74 17.53 -8.71 5.85
C ILE A 74 17.69 -9.93 4.96
N LYS A 75 18.57 -10.87 5.34
CA LYS A 75 18.76 -12.11 4.58
C LYS A 75 17.44 -12.87 4.46
N LYS A 76 16.74 -13.08 5.57
CA LYS A 76 15.42 -13.73 5.59
C LYS A 76 14.43 -13.04 4.67
N TRP A 77 14.33 -11.71 4.75
CA TRP A 77 13.48 -10.91 3.88
C TRP A 77 13.81 -11.13 2.40
N GLN A 78 15.08 -11.01 2.02
CA GLN A 78 15.53 -11.08 0.63
C GLN A 78 15.42 -12.50 0.04
N THR A 79 15.67 -13.54 0.84
CA THR A 79 15.75 -14.92 0.31
C THR A 79 14.47 -15.72 0.50
N GLU A 80 13.69 -15.43 1.55
CA GLU A 80 12.49 -16.23 1.87
C GLU A 80 11.20 -15.50 1.53
N TYR A 81 11.07 -14.20 1.85
CA TYR A 81 9.80 -13.49 1.69
C TYR A 81 9.67 -12.75 0.38
N LEU A 82 10.60 -11.83 0.08
CA LEU A 82 10.52 -10.94 -1.08
C LEU A 82 10.24 -11.68 -2.41
N PRO A 83 10.88 -12.82 -2.72
CA PRO A 83 10.62 -13.57 -3.96
C PRO A 83 9.27 -14.30 -3.98
N GLN A 84 8.61 -14.45 -2.83
CA GLN A 84 7.35 -15.18 -2.69
C GLN A 84 6.13 -14.24 -2.59
N ILE A 85 6.34 -12.94 -2.34
CA ILE A 85 5.25 -11.95 -2.22
C ILE A 85 4.39 -11.99 -3.47
N ASN A 86 3.10 -12.28 -3.30
CA ASN A 86 2.14 -12.33 -4.40
C ASN A 86 1.38 -11.02 -4.57
N LEU A 87 0.50 -10.93 -5.57
CA LEU A 87 -0.12 -9.65 -5.90
C LEU A 87 -1.12 -9.20 -4.82
N ALA A 88 -1.73 -10.13 -4.09
CA ALA A 88 -2.62 -9.83 -2.96
C ALA A 88 -1.87 -9.46 -1.66
N GLY A 89 -0.54 -9.39 -1.68
CA GLY A 89 0.27 -9.10 -0.50
C GLY A 89 0.47 -10.30 0.44
N GLY A 90 0.06 -11.50 0.05
CA GLY A 90 0.42 -12.74 0.73
C GLY A 90 1.70 -13.37 0.17
N LEU A 91 1.87 -14.68 0.37
CA LEU A 91 3.04 -15.45 -0.05
C LEU A 91 2.62 -16.68 -0.85
N GLY A 92 3.25 -16.89 -2.01
CA GLY A 92 2.95 -18.05 -2.88
C GLY A 92 1.73 -17.80 -3.77
N GLU A 93 0.87 -18.80 -3.94
CA GLU A 93 -0.34 -18.71 -4.77
C GLU A 93 -1.52 -18.09 -4.00
N GLU A 94 -2.23 -17.14 -4.59
CA GLU A 94 -3.26 -16.35 -3.91
C GLU A 94 -4.48 -17.17 -3.42
N ASN A 95 -4.71 -18.34 -4.00
CA ASN A 95 -5.81 -19.26 -3.69
C ASN A 95 -5.47 -20.27 -2.57
N LEU A 96 -4.24 -20.29 -2.07
CA LEU A 96 -3.82 -21.18 -0.98
C LEU A 96 -3.85 -20.46 0.38
N PRO A 97 -4.02 -21.20 1.50
CA PRO A 97 -3.91 -20.63 2.84
C PRO A 97 -2.53 -20.02 3.08
N GLN A 98 -2.51 -18.73 3.45
CA GLN A 98 -1.27 -17.95 3.56
C GLN A 98 -1.29 -16.93 4.70
N THR A 99 -2.34 -16.90 5.52
CA THR A 99 -2.60 -15.82 6.48
C THR A 99 -1.54 -15.76 7.59
N VAL A 100 -1.18 -16.87 8.24
CA VAL A 100 -0.06 -16.90 9.20
C VAL A 100 1.25 -16.41 8.60
N ALA A 101 1.59 -16.88 7.39
CA ALA A 101 2.84 -16.50 6.73
C ALA A 101 2.84 -15.01 6.35
N THR A 102 1.69 -14.48 5.93
CA THR A 102 1.45 -13.07 5.61
C THR A 102 1.59 -12.19 6.86
N ALA A 103 1.01 -12.59 7.98
CA ALA A 103 1.13 -11.87 9.26
C ALA A 103 2.59 -11.82 9.73
N ASN A 104 3.31 -12.94 9.65
CA ASN A 104 4.74 -13.01 9.99
C ASN A 104 5.61 -12.12 9.08
N MET A 105 5.32 -12.12 7.77
CA MET A 105 6.00 -11.24 6.82
C MET A 105 5.73 -9.77 7.12
N THR A 106 4.49 -9.41 7.42
CA THR A 106 4.07 -8.04 7.77
C THR A 106 4.81 -7.58 9.03
N GLY A 107 4.91 -8.44 10.05
CA GLY A 107 5.68 -8.16 11.26
C GLY A 107 7.17 -7.94 10.99
N LEU A 108 7.78 -8.77 10.13
CA LEU A 108 9.17 -8.57 9.71
C LEU A 108 9.35 -7.29 8.89
N ALA A 109 8.40 -6.95 8.02
CA ALA A 109 8.42 -5.71 7.24
C ALA A 109 8.37 -4.49 8.17
N ALA A 110 7.51 -4.50 9.19
CA ALA A 110 7.45 -3.44 10.21
C ALA A 110 8.77 -3.31 10.97
N ASP A 111 9.40 -4.44 11.32
CA ASP A 111 10.68 -4.44 12.03
C ASP A 111 11.83 -3.92 11.14
N LEU A 112 11.89 -4.33 9.88
CA LEU A 112 12.87 -3.80 8.94
C LEU A 112 12.61 -2.33 8.61
N LEU A 113 11.36 -1.88 8.60
CA LEU A 113 11.01 -0.49 8.31
C LEU A 113 11.59 0.42 9.38
N ARG A 114 11.43 0.07 10.67
CA ARG A 114 12.04 0.86 11.75
C ARG A 114 13.57 0.82 11.72
N LEU A 115 14.19 -0.21 11.13
CA LEU A 115 15.65 -0.34 11.06
C LEU A 115 16.27 0.37 9.85
N THR A 116 15.49 0.71 8.83
CA THR A 116 16.00 1.15 7.52
C THR A 116 15.35 2.42 6.98
N ALA A 117 14.15 2.76 7.48
CA ALA A 117 13.27 3.78 6.90
C ALA A 117 12.96 3.55 5.41
N ASP A 118 13.01 2.31 4.92
CA ASP A 118 12.69 1.96 3.53
C ASP A 118 11.17 1.81 3.34
N SER A 119 10.54 2.80 2.72
CA SER A 119 9.09 2.84 2.49
C SER A 119 8.51 1.63 1.74
N ARG A 120 9.33 0.90 0.95
CA ARG A 120 8.87 -0.31 0.26
C ARG A 120 8.35 -1.38 1.21
N LEU A 121 8.85 -1.39 2.44
CA LEU A 121 8.36 -2.27 3.50
C LEU A 121 6.94 -1.88 3.93
N ALA A 122 6.64 -0.58 3.98
CA ALA A 122 5.29 -0.09 4.19
C ALA A 122 4.37 -0.35 2.99
N ASP A 123 4.87 -0.36 1.76
CA ASP A 123 4.08 -0.77 0.59
C ASP A 123 3.66 -2.25 0.66
N VAL A 124 4.57 -3.13 1.12
CA VAL A 124 4.23 -4.54 1.35
C VAL A 124 3.22 -4.68 2.49
N MET A 125 3.40 -3.95 3.60
CA MET A 125 2.42 -3.95 4.69
C MET A 125 1.05 -3.47 4.19
N GLU A 126 0.98 -2.32 3.52
CA GLU A 126 -0.26 -1.76 2.97
C GLU A 126 -1.00 -2.77 2.08
N ARG A 127 -0.28 -3.39 1.14
CA ARG A 127 -0.85 -4.41 0.24
C ARG A 127 -1.38 -5.61 1.01
N SER A 128 -0.62 -6.11 1.99
CA SER A 128 -1.00 -7.27 2.83
C SER A 128 -2.25 -6.97 3.65
N LEU A 129 -2.30 -5.77 4.26
CA LEU A 129 -3.37 -5.33 5.13
C LEU A 129 -4.67 -5.17 4.36
N PHE A 130 -4.69 -4.33 3.32
CA PHE A 130 -5.92 -3.99 2.59
C PHE A 130 -6.40 -5.06 1.60
N ASN A 131 -5.61 -6.11 1.34
CA ASN A 131 -6.05 -7.20 0.46
C ASN A 131 -6.16 -8.50 1.26
N GLN A 132 -5.06 -9.19 1.52
CA GLN A 132 -5.11 -10.54 2.08
C GLN A 132 -5.64 -10.61 3.53
N LEU A 133 -5.15 -9.76 4.43
CA LEU A 133 -5.48 -9.85 5.86
C LEU A 133 -6.88 -9.32 6.16
N LEU A 134 -7.23 -8.16 5.62
CA LEU A 134 -8.56 -7.59 5.83
C LEU A 134 -9.66 -8.46 5.21
N ARG A 135 -9.40 -9.10 4.06
CA ARG A 135 -10.29 -10.11 3.48
C ARG A 135 -10.58 -11.25 4.44
N GLU A 136 -9.54 -11.83 5.05
CA GLU A 136 -9.68 -12.95 5.99
C GLU A 136 -10.59 -12.55 7.16
N VAL A 137 -10.41 -11.33 7.70
CA VAL A 137 -11.24 -10.80 8.80
C VAL A 137 -12.68 -10.54 8.33
N ALA A 138 -12.86 -9.88 7.19
CA ALA A 138 -14.14 -9.38 6.70
C ALA A 138 -15.08 -10.46 6.14
N LEU A 139 -14.54 -11.57 5.61
CA LEU A 139 -15.37 -12.64 5.06
C LEU A 139 -16.28 -13.26 6.13
N PRO A 140 -17.55 -13.57 5.83
CA PRO A 140 -18.45 -14.20 6.79
C PRO A 140 -17.98 -15.63 7.12
N GLY A 141 -18.23 -16.07 8.35
CA GLY A 141 -17.90 -17.43 8.80
C GLY A 141 -17.66 -17.50 10.31
N GLU A 142 -17.43 -18.71 10.81
CA GLU A 142 -17.05 -18.95 12.20
C GLU A 142 -15.66 -18.36 12.51
N MET A 143 -15.40 -18.10 13.79
CA MET A 143 -14.06 -17.71 14.24
C MET A 143 -13.08 -18.87 14.03
N THR A 144 -11.99 -18.61 13.32
CA THR A 144 -10.88 -19.55 13.10
C THR A 144 -9.57 -18.96 13.63
N MET A 145 -8.54 -19.80 13.77
CA MET A 145 -7.21 -19.31 14.13
C MET A 145 -6.64 -18.35 13.06
N GLU A 146 -6.92 -18.59 11.78
CA GLU A 146 -6.49 -17.70 10.69
C GLU A 146 -7.14 -16.32 10.82
N LYS A 147 -8.45 -16.27 11.09
CA LYS A 147 -9.17 -15.03 11.37
C LYS A 147 -8.59 -14.26 12.56
N HIS A 148 -8.29 -14.97 13.65
CA HIS A 148 -7.66 -14.37 14.83
C HIS A 148 -6.27 -13.80 14.51
N VAL A 149 -5.43 -14.56 13.79
CA VAL A 149 -4.09 -14.11 13.37
C VAL A 149 -4.17 -12.90 12.44
N ALA A 150 -5.09 -12.90 11.49
CA ALA A 150 -5.31 -11.75 10.61
C ALA A 150 -5.75 -10.51 11.41
N ALA A 151 -6.71 -10.66 12.31
CA ALA A 151 -7.19 -9.57 13.16
C ALA A 151 -6.08 -9.01 14.06
N GLN A 152 -5.27 -9.88 14.68
CA GLN A 152 -4.11 -9.44 15.47
C GLN A 152 -3.09 -8.68 14.61
N ALA A 153 -2.87 -9.07 13.35
CA ALA A 153 -2.01 -8.34 12.43
C ALA A 153 -2.55 -6.94 12.08
N LEU A 154 -3.87 -6.78 11.91
CA LEU A 154 -4.51 -5.48 11.72
C LEU A 154 -4.34 -4.56 12.94
N ILE A 155 -4.52 -5.10 14.15
CA ILE A 155 -4.29 -4.37 15.41
C ILE A 155 -2.83 -3.93 15.52
N ASN A 156 -1.89 -4.84 15.25
CA ASN A 156 -0.45 -4.54 15.30
C ASN A 156 -0.06 -3.45 14.29
N ALA A 157 -0.65 -3.45 13.08
CA ALA A 157 -0.38 -2.46 12.06
C ALA A 157 -0.88 -1.06 12.40
N THR A 158 -1.91 -0.93 13.25
CA THR A 158 -2.42 0.38 13.71
C THR A 158 -1.33 1.18 14.43
N GLY A 159 -0.51 0.51 15.25
CA GLY A 159 0.66 1.15 15.88
C GLY A 159 1.86 1.34 14.94
N LYS A 160 1.71 1.11 13.62
CA LYS A 160 2.76 1.33 12.61
C LYS A 160 2.39 2.41 11.60
N ILE A 161 1.24 3.07 11.78
CA ILE A 161 0.81 4.21 10.96
C ILE A 161 1.86 5.32 10.97
N LEU A 162 2.37 5.64 12.15
CA LEU A 162 3.38 6.68 12.36
C LEU A 162 4.64 6.10 13.00
N ALA A 163 5.80 6.64 12.60
CA ALA A 163 7.06 6.45 13.30
C ALA A 163 7.77 7.79 13.51
N THR A 164 8.78 7.80 14.38
CA THR A 164 9.53 9.01 14.74
C THR A 164 11.03 8.74 14.83
N ASP A 165 11.81 9.76 14.56
CA ASP A 165 13.22 9.87 14.94
C ASP A 165 13.45 11.18 15.70
N GLU A 166 14.71 11.53 15.98
CA GLU A 166 15.04 12.77 16.68
C GLU A 166 14.70 14.04 15.86
N GLU A 167 14.54 13.93 14.53
CA GLU A 167 14.32 15.05 13.63
C GLU A 167 12.84 15.25 13.27
N GLY A 168 12.01 14.21 13.35
CA GLY A 168 10.58 14.34 13.15
C GLY A 168 9.80 13.06 12.94
N ILE A 169 8.81 13.12 12.04
CA ILE A 169 7.71 12.16 11.94
C ILE A 169 7.68 11.53 10.55
N TYR A 170 7.51 10.21 10.51
CA TYR A 170 7.24 9.42 9.31
C TYR A 170 5.77 9.01 9.31
N ILE A 171 5.09 9.26 8.19
CA ILE A 171 3.74 8.75 7.93
C ILE A 171 3.87 7.56 6.99
N ASN A 172 3.65 6.37 7.51
CA ASN A 172 3.80 5.10 6.79
C ASN A 172 2.49 4.66 6.16
N LEU A 173 1.36 4.79 6.86
CA LEU A 173 0.04 4.41 6.35
C LEU A 173 -0.87 5.63 6.33
N TYR A 174 -1.72 5.72 5.32
CA TYR A 174 -2.72 6.78 5.20
C TYR A 174 -4.07 6.23 5.62
N LEU A 175 -4.39 6.43 6.90
CA LEU A 175 -5.68 6.12 7.51
C LEU A 175 -6.22 7.40 8.13
N ASN A 176 -7.51 7.64 8.00
CA ASN A 176 -8.16 8.79 8.62
C ASN A 176 -7.98 8.69 10.14
N SER A 177 -7.16 9.56 10.73
CA SER A 177 -6.72 9.37 12.12
C SER A 177 -6.25 10.66 12.77
N THR A 178 -6.32 10.67 14.10
CA THR A 178 -5.70 11.68 14.96
C THR A 178 -4.71 10.98 15.88
N ALA A 179 -3.48 11.48 15.94
CA ALA A 179 -2.42 10.91 16.74
C ALA A 179 -1.81 11.95 17.68
N HIS A 180 -1.56 11.54 18.93
CA HIS A 180 -0.74 12.29 19.86
C HIS A 180 0.70 11.78 19.80
N VAL A 181 1.58 12.55 19.17
CA VAL A 181 2.99 12.19 19.01
C VAL A 181 3.80 12.90 20.08
N ARG A 182 4.26 12.13 21.07
CA ARG A 182 5.10 12.62 22.18
C ARG A 182 6.45 11.91 22.18
N THR A 183 7.51 12.68 21.97
CA THR A 183 8.92 12.26 22.05
C THR A 183 9.65 13.11 23.10
N LYS A 184 10.96 12.89 23.26
CA LYS A 184 11.79 13.78 24.09
C LYS A 184 12.00 15.15 23.45
N GLN A 185 11.90 15.21 22.11
CA GLN A 185 12.20 16.37 21.29
C GLN A 185 10.96 17.21 21.00
N PHE A 186 9.77 16.58 20.90
CA PHE A 186 8.54 17.28 20.51
C PHE A 186 7.27 16.61 21.06
N ASP A 187 6.23 17.41 21.25
CA ASP A 187 4.88 17.01 21.68
C ASP A 187 3.88 17.71 20.74
N VAL A 188 3.26 16.95 19.84
CA VAL A 188 2.39 17.46 18.77
C VAL A 188 1.17 16.56 18.57
N MET A 189 0.06 17.18 18.18
CA MET A 189 -1.10 16.47 17.63
C MET A 189 -0.99 16.46 16.11
N LEU A 190 -1.26 15.31 15.48
CA LEU A 190 -1.23 15.14 14.03
C LEU A 190 -2.54 14.52 13.56
N ASP A 191 -3.25 15.23 12.69
CA ASP A 191 -4.45 14.73 12.02
C ASP A 191 -4.11 14.33 10.58
N ILE A 192 -4.45 13.11 10.19
CA ILE A 192 -4.48 12.65 8.81
C ILE A 192 -5.94 12.58 8.40
N LEU A 193 -6.39 13.51 7.57
CA LEU A 193 -7.73 13.51 6.99
C LEU A 193 -7.67 12.94 5.58
N THR A 194 -8.33 11.81 5.35
CA THR A 194 -8.35 11.14 4.06
C THR A 194 -9.54 10.18 3.96
N ALA A 195 -9.93 9.84 2.73
CA ALA A 195 -10.85 8.75 2.44
C ALA A 195 -10.11 7.54 1.80
N MET A 196 -8.78 7.46 2.01
CA MET A 196 -8.02 6.25 1.70
C MET A 196 -8.63 5.04 2.43
N PRO A 197 -8.70 3.86 1.79
CA PRO A 197 -8.08 3.52 0.50
C PRO A 197 -8.93 3.86 -0.74
N HIS A 198 -10.06 4.54 -0.60
CA HIS A 198 -11.00 4.82 -1.70
C HIS A 198 -10.67 6.08 -2.50
N GLU A 199 -10.14 7.12 -1.86
CA GLU A 199 -9.71 8.35 -2.53
C GLU A 199 -8.28 8.72 -2.17
N GLY A 200 -7.56 9.32 -3.11
CA GLY A 200 -6.14 9.65 -2.96
C GLY A 200 -5.87 10.97 -2.26
N ARG A 201 -6.93 11.72 -1.90
CA ARG A 201 -6.80 13.00 -1.24
C ARG A 201 -6.37 12.83 0.20
N ILE A 202 -5.27 13.47 0.56
CA ILE A 202 -4.71 13.42 1.92
C ILE A 202 -4.42 14.84 2.39
N LYS A 203 -4.91 15.16 3.59
CA LYS A 203 -4.54 16.36 4.33
C LYS A 203 -3.91 15.95 5.66
N VAL A 204 -2.71 16.46 5.93
CA VAL A 204 -2.02 16.28 7.20
C VAL A 204 -1.99 17.62 7.93
N ARG A 205 -2.54 17.69 9.14
CA ARG A 205 -2.53 18.91 9.95
C ARG A 205 -1.72 18.68 11.22
N LEU A 206 -0.87 19.64 11.56
CA LEU A 206 -0.12 19.63 12.81
C LEU A 206 -0.71 20.67 13.76
N SER A 207 -0.92 20.29 15.02
CA SER A 207 -1.45 21.17 16.06
C SER A 207 -0.87 20.81 17.43
N GLY A 208 -1.33 21.49 18.49
CA GLY A 208 -0.97 21.15 19.87
C GLY A 208 0.43 21.61 20.32
N PHE A 209 1.13 22.43 19.51
CA PHE A 209 2.43 22.97 19.89
C PHE A 209 2.35 23.86 21.14
N ARG A 210 3.23 23.61 22.10
CA ARG A 210 3.41 24.49 23.28
C ARG A 210 4.36 25.64 22.93
N GLY A 211 3.82 26.74 22.40
CA GLY A 211 4.57 27.98 22.19
C GLY A 211 4.98 28.23 20.72
N ASN A 212 6.26 28.53 20.49
CA ASN A 212 6.79 28.97 19.20
C ASN A 212 6.81 27.85 18.14
N ALA A 213 6.98 28.25 16.88
CA ALA A 213 7.12 27.32 15.75
C ALA A 213 8.21 26.26 16.00
N LEU A 214 7.86 25.00 15.78
CA LEU A 214 8.73 23.85 16.03
C LEU A 214 9.45 23.42 14.74
N PRO A 215 10.79 23.37 14.69
CA PRO A 215 11.51 22.73 13.59
C PRO A 215 11.26 21.21 13.62
N LEU A 216 10.75 20.67 12.51
CA LEU A 216 10.41 19.25 12.40
C LEU A 216 10.47 18.81 10.93
N LYS A 217 11.04 17.63 10.69
CA LYS A 217 10.93 16.95 9.40
C LYS A 217 9.65 16.13 9.34
N LEU A 218 8.75 16.48 8.43
CA LEU A 218 7.60 15.64 8.10
C LEU A 218 7.94 14.78 6.89
N ARG A 219 7.86 13.46 7.04
CA ARG A 219 8.23 12.48 6.01
C ARG A 219 6.99 11.73 5.57
N LEU A 220 6.54 12.00 4.35
CA LEU A 220 5.31 11.45 3.78
C LEU A 220 5.67 10.31 2.83
N ARG A 221 5.22 9.08 3.10
CA ARG A 221 5.47 7.97 2.17
C ARG A 221 4.91 8.31 0.79
N LEU A 222 5.67 8.03 -0.26
CA LEU A 222 5.17 8.01 -1.63
C LEU A 222 4.89 6.55 -2.00
N PRO A 223 3.62 6.09 -1.97
CA PRO A 223 3.33 4.68 -2.24
C PRO A 223 3.85 4.25 -3.61
N GLU A 224 4.40 3.04 -3.73
CA GLU A 224 4.97 2.58 -5.00
C GLU A 224 3.97 2.63 -6.15
N TRP A 225 2.71 2.25 -5.92
CA TRP A 225 1.66 2.30 -6.93
C TRP A 225 1.39 3.72 -7.43
N ALA A 226 1.50 4.73 -6.54
CA ALA A 226 1.36 6.15 -6.89
C ALA A 226 2.55 6.66 -7.70
N MET A 227 3.65 5.89 -7.72
CA MET A 227 4.88 6.15 -8.44
C MET A 227 5.04 5.26 -9.69
N GLY A 228 4.00 4.51 -10.08
CA GLY A 228 4.07 3.58 -11.21
C GLY A 228 5.01 2.40 -10.98
N LYS A 229 5.26 2.03 -9.72
CA LYS A 229 6.14 0.93 -9.30
C LYS A 229 5.37 -0.13 -8.53
N ILE A 230 5.95 -1.32 -8.45
CA ILE A 230 5.42 -2.41 -7.66
C ILE A 230 6.55 -3.33 -7.19
N THR A 231 6.68 -3.54 -5.88
CA THR A 231 7.59 -4.53 -5.29
C THR A 231 6.88 -5.88 -5.12
N PRO A 232 7.50 -7.01 -5.45
CA PRO A 232 8.83 -7.15 -6.07
C PRO A 232 8.76 -6.97 -7.60
N ALA A 233 9.66 -6.15 -8.14
CA ALA A 233 9.64 -5.70 -9.54
C ALA A 233 10.01 -6.80 -10.56
N ASP A 234 10.59 -7.90 -10.11
CA ASP A 234 10.90 -9.09 -10.90
C ASP A 234 9.68 -10.03 -11.05
N ARG A 235 8.61 -9.83 -10.27
CA ARG A 235 7.38 -10.63 -10.35
C ARG A 235 6.20 -9.91 -10.99
N PHE A 236 6.16 -8.59 -10.91
CA PHE A 236 5.01 -7.82 -11.37
C PHE A 236 5.42 -6.58 -12.14
N ALA A 237 4.60 -6.22 -13.13
CA ALA A 237 4.73 -4.97 -13.86
C ALA A 237 3.36 -4.30 -13.97
N ILE A 238 3.34 -3.00 -13.72
CA ILE A 238 2.17 -2.15 -13.98
C ILE A 238 2.11 -1.88 -15.48
N PHE A 239 0.98 -2.20 -16.10
CA PHE A 239 0.73 -2.04 -17.51
C PHE A 239 -0.77 -2.17 -17.81
N PRO A 240 -1.44 -1.21 -18.46
CA PRO A 240 -1.19 0.23 -18.52
C PRO A 240 -1.83 0.94 -17.30
N GLY A 241 -1.77 2.28 -17.28
CA GLY A 241 -2.40 3.11 -16.23
C GLY A 241 -1.45 3.53 -15.09
N ALA A 242 -0.15 3.27 -15.21
CA ALA A 242 0.85 3.76 -14.27
C ALA A 242 0.77 5.28 -14.13
N ALA A 243 1.04 5.79 -12.92
CA ALA A 243 1.21 7.21 -12.70
C ALA A 243 2.50 7.72 -13.36
N ASP A 244 2.38 8.70 -14.25
CA ASP A 244 3.53 9.26 -14.98
C ASP A 244 4.17 10.48 -14.30
N LYS A 245 3.56 10.97 -13.21
CA LYS A 245 3.98 12.19 -12.51
C LYS A 245 3.92 12.01 -11.01
N LEU A 246 4.87 12.64 -10.33
CA LEU A 246 4.83 12.81 -8.87
C LEU A 246 3.57 13.60 -8.47
N PRO A 247 2.96 13.28 -7.32
CA PRO A 247 1.90 14.11 -6.74
C PRO A 247 2.41 15.53 -6.48
N VAL A 248 1.50 16.51 -6.58
CA VAL A 248 1.78 17.91 -6.22
C VAL A 248 1.43 18.10 -4.75
N PHE A 249 2.38 18.62 -3.99
CA PHE A 249 2.24 18.85 -2.55
C PHE A 249 2.07 20.34 -2.27
N HIS A 250 1.18 20.66 -1.35
CA HIS A 250 0.92 22.03 -0.91
C HIS A 250 1.14 22.13 0.59
N VAL A 251 1.82 23.18 1.05
CA VAL A 251 1.93 23.51 2.47
C VAL A 251 1.24 24.85 2.71
N ASN A 252 0.22 24.86 3.57
CA ASN A 252 -0.64 26.03 3.81
C ASN A 252 -1.17 26.66 2.51
N GLY A 253 -1.63 25.82 1.58
CA GLY A 253 -2.18 26.25 0.29
C GLY A 253 -1.14 26.70 -0.76
N ARG A 254 0.16 26.64 -0.46
CA ARG A 254 1.23 26.98 -1.41
C ARG A 254 1.92 25.73 -1.92
N GLU A 255 2.06 25.61 -3.23
CA GLU A 255 2.77 24.50 -3.87
C GLU A 255 4.22 24.40 -3.37
N LEU A 256 4.66 23.19 -3.07
CA LEU A 256 6.02 22.86 -2.69
C LEU A 256 6.86 22.65 -3.95
N LEU A 257 7.68 23.65 -4.28
CA LEU A 257 8.47 23.66 -5.52
C LEU A 257 9.71 22.75 -5.49
N THR A 258 10.15 22.32 -4.31
CA THR A 258 11.32 21.46 -4.13
C THR A 258 10.91 20.17 -3.45
N THR A 259 11.16 19.05 -4.12
CA THR A 259 10.88 17.70 -3.60
C THR A 259 12.20 17.00 -3.26
N VAL A 260 12.45 16.80 -1.96
CA VAL A 260 13.51 15.91 -1.48
C VAL A 260 12.88 14.55 -1.16
N ILE A 261 13.35 13.48 -1.78
CA ILE A 261 12.85 12.13 -1.55
C ILE A 261 13.96 11.27 -0.96
N GLU A 262 13.73 10.74 0.23
CA GLU A 262 14.67 9.87 0.95
C GLU A 262 13.98 8.55 1.27
N ASN A 263 14.55 7.43 0.79
CA ASN A 263 14.01 6.08 1.00
C ASN A 263 12.51 5.93 0.67
N GLY A 264 12.03 6.70 -0.32
CA GLY A 264 10.65 6.76 -0.79
C GLY A 264 9.70 7.59 0.08
N TYR A 265 10.22 8.44 0.96
CA TYR A 265 9.47 9.49 1.65
C TYR A 265 9.77 10.86 1.05
N LEU A 266 8.75 11.66 0.77
CA LEU A 266 8.90 13.09 0.57
C LEU A 266 9.22 13.74 1.92
N VAL A 267 10.35 14.46 2.00
CA VAL A 267 10.81 15.14 3.22
C VAL A 267 10.48 16.62 3.15
N ILE A 268 9.67 17.09 4.10
CA ILE A 268 9.37 18.51 4.30
C ILE A 268 10.05 18.96 5.59
N ASP A 269 11.19 19.63 5.45
CA ASP A 269 11.98 20.16 6.57
C ASP A 269 11.69 21.65 6.76
N ARG A 270 10.97 21.99 7.83
CA ARG A 270 10.62 23.39 8.14
C ARG A 270 10.25 23.58 9.61
N LYS A 271 9.98 24.85 9.96
CA LYS A 271 9.29 25.20 11.19
C LYS A 271 7.77 25.14 10.98
N TRP A 272 7.08 24.49 11.91
CA TRP A 272 5.64 24.28 11.90
C TRP A 272 4.96 25.08 13.02
N ASN A 273 3.85 25.73 12.68
CA ASN A 273 2.95 26.37 13.64
C ASN A 273 1.70 25.52 13.84
N SER A 274 0.99 25.77 14.94
CA SER A 274 -0.30 25.12 15.18
C SER A 274 -1.30 25.50 14.08
N GLY A 275 -1.88 24.49 13.44
CA GLY A 275 -2.79 24.65 12.32
C GLY A 275 -2.14 24.59 10.93
N ASP A 276 -0.80 24.52 10.85
CA ASP A 276 -0.13 24.30 9.57
C ASP A 276 -0.57 22.95 8.98
N GLU A 277 -0.78 22.92 7.67
CA GLU A 277 -1.27 21.76 6.95
C GLU A 277 -0.50 21.46 5.66
N VAL A 278 -0.40 20.17 5.35
CA VAL A 278 0.07 19.65 4.07
C VAL A 278 -1.11 19.01 3.34
N PHE A 279 -1.22 19.27 2.05
CA PHE A 279 -2.27 18.74 1.20
C PHE A 279 -1.66 18.16 -0.09
N PHE A 280 -2.11 16.98 -0.49
CA PHE A 280 -1.72 16.33 -1.74
C PHE A 280 -2.77 15.29 -2.17
N ASP A 281 -2.79 14.99 -3.46
CA ASP A 281 -3.65 13.95 -4.04
C ASP A 281 -2.78 12.86 -4.68
N LEU A 282 -2.89 11.62 -4.20
CA LEU A 282 -2.30 10.46 -4.84
C LEU A 282 -3.14 10.04 -6.08
N PRO A 283 -2.50 9.60 -7.17
CA PRO A 283 -3.20 9.21 -8.39
C PRO A 283 -3.99 7.90 -8.21
N MET A 284 -5.32 7.99 -8.20
CA MET A 284 -6.24 6.86 -8.00
C MET A 284 -6.89 6.36 -9.30
N GLN A 285 -6.21 6.50 -10.43
CA GLN A 285 -6.67 5.90 -11.69
C GLN A 285 -6.47 4.38 -11.63
N PRO A 286 -7.45 3.57 -12.06
CA PRO A 286 -7.23 2.14 -12.21
C PRO A 286 -6.08 1.85 -13.17
N PHE A 287 -5.28 0.87 -12.83
CA PHE A 287 -4.21 0.34 -13.66
C PHE A 287 -4.26 -1.17 -13.66
N LEU A 288 -3.61 -1.78 -14.65
CA LEU A 288 -3.50 -3.24 -14.68
C LEU A 288 -2.12 -3.71 -14.28
N VAL A 289 -2.07 -4.93 -13.77
CA VAL A 289 -0.84 -5.59 -13.34
C VAL A 289 -0.72 -6.93 -14.03
N ARG A 290 0.47 -7.21 -14.58
CA ARG A 290 0.83 -8.50 -15.17
C ARG A 290 1.92 -9.18 -14.36
N LYS A 291 1.95 -10.51 -14.42
CA LYS A 291 3.10 -11.29 -13.94
C LYS A 291 4.31 -11.07 -14.85
N MET A 292 5.49 -11.08 -14.25
CA MET A 292 6.77 -11.06 -14.95
C MET A 292 7.33 -12.48 -15.03
N ALA A 293 7.92 -12.82 -16.17
CA ALA A 293 8.79 -13.99 -16.34
C ALA A 293 9.92 -13.62 -17.30
N ASP A 294 11.14 -14.07 -17.01
CA ASP A 294 12.35 -13.80 -17.80
C ASP A 294 12.55 -12.31 -18.13
N GLY A 295 12.23 -11.44 -17.17
CA GLY A 295 12.36 -9.98 -17.29
C GLY A 295 11.32 -9.32 -18.20
N LYS A 296 10.23 -10.01 -18.57
CA LYS A 296 9.16 -9.48 -19.43
C LYS A 296 7.78 -9.70 -18.82
N ALA A 297 6.90 -8.71 -19.00
CA ALA A 297 5.51 -8.82 -18.62
C ALA A 297 4.80 -9.86 -19.51
N GLN A 298 4.16 -10.83 -18.87
CA GLN A 298 3.52 -11.96 -19.55
C GLN A 298 2.07 -11.61 -19.86
N ARG A 299 1.67 -11.85 -21.12
CA ARG A 299 0.27 -11.76 -21.55
C ARG A 299 -0.50 -13.02 -21.19
N GLY A 300 -1.83 -12.92 -21.20
CA GLY A 300 -2.74 -14.04 -20.98
C GLY A 300 -3.51 -13.98 -19.66
N LYS A 301 -2.94 -13.31 -18.64
CA LYS A 301 -3.61 -12.99 -17.39
C LYS A 301 -3.26 -11.58 -16.93
N VAL A 302 -4.23 -10.88 -16.37
CA VAL A 302 -4.10 -9.50 -15.94
C VAL A 302 -4.97 -9.24 -14.71
N ALA A 303 -4.50 -8.42 -13.78
CA ALA A 303 -5.25 -8.01 -12.60
C ALA A 303 -5.59 -6.52 -12.65
N ILE A 304 -6.71 -6.13 -12.05
CA ILE A 304 -7.12 -4.72 -11.93
C ILE A 304 -6.75 -4.24 -10.53
N GLN A 305 -6.06 -3.10 -10.45
CA GLN A 305 -5.72 -2.45 -9.20
C GLN A 305 -6.09 -0.96 -9.26
N ARG A 306 -6.57 -0.41 -8.14
CA ARG A 306 -6.79 1.03 -7.97
C ARG A 306 -6.28 1.45 -6.59
N GLY A 307 -5.24 2.27 -6.58
CA GLY A 307 -4.53 2.58 -5.33
C GLY A 307 -3.95 1.30 -4.70
N PRO A 308 -4.15 1.06 -3.40
CA PRO A 308 -3.71 -0.16 -2.74
C PRO A 308 -4.65 -1.36 -2.94
N LEU A 309 -5.84 -1.17 -3.53
CA LEU A 309 -6.88 -2.20 -3.62
C LEU A 309 -6.82 -2.96 -4.94
N LEU A 310 -6.80 -4.30 -4.84
CA LEU A 310 -7.12 -5.19 -5.95
C LEU A 310 -8.61 -5.32 -6.14
N TYR A 311 -9.03 -5.63 -7.36
CA TYR A 311 -10.43 -5.79 -7.73
C TYR A 311 -10.71 -7.16 -8.34
N VAL A 312 -11.87 -7.73 -8.02
CA VAL A 312 -12.42 -8.96 -8.60
C VAL A 312 -13.71 -8.65 -9.34
N VAL A 313 -13.96 -9.34 -10.46
CA VAL A 313 -15.22 -9.22 -11.20
C VAL A 313 -16.29 -10.05 -10.49
N ARG A 314 -17.49 -9.48 -10.32
CA ARG A 314 -18.58 -10.13 -9.58
C ARG A 314 -19.13 -11.39 -10.24
N GLU A 315 -19.16 -11.40 -11.56
CA GLU A 315 -19.74 -12.47 -12.37
C GLU A 315 -18.64 -13.19 -13.16
N GLU A 316 -18.72 -14.52 -13.22
CA GLU A 316 -17.81 -15.31 -14.04
C GLU A 316 -18.16 -15.15 -15.52
N HIS A 317 -17.12 -14.94 -16.33
CA HIS A 317 -17.21 -14.76 -17.77
C HIS A 317 -16.11 -15.55 -18.48
N ASP A 318 -16.17 -16.88 -18.40
CA ASP A 318 -15.12 -17.80 -18.83
C ASP A 318 -14.66 -17.64 -20.30
N ASP A 319 -15.60 -17.29 -21.18
CA ASP A 319 -15.35 -17.05 -22.61
C ASP A 319 -15.05 -15.57 -22.94
N CYS A 320 -14.70 -14.77 -21.93
CA CYS A 320 -14.36 -13.36 -22.09
C CYS A 320 -12.92 -13.04 -21.66
N TYR A 321 -12.38 -11.94 -22.17
CA TYR A 321 -11.08 -11.40 -21.76
C TYR A 321 -11.16 -9.89 -21.50
N LEU A 322 -10.27 -9.39 -20.64
CA LEU A 322 -10.06 -7.96 -20.46
C LEU A 322 -9.07 -7.44 -21.50
N SER A 323 -9.41 -6.34 -22.16
CA SER A 323 -8.51 -5.63 -23.07
C SER A 323 -7.75 -4.55 -22.31
N ALA A 324 -6.41 -4.55 -22.40
CA ALA A 324 -5.57 -3.49 -21.84
C ALA A 324 -5.89 -2.08 -22.36
N ASN A 325 -6.57 -1.97 -23.51
CA ASN A 325 -6.98 -0.68 -24.09
C ASN A 325 -8.25 -0.11 -23.45
N THR A 326 -8.98 -0.89 -22.65
CA THR A 326 -10.25 -0.48 -22.02
C THR A 326 -10.15 -0.68 -20.52
N LEU A 327 -9.50 0.26 -19.85
CA LEU A 327 -9.40 0.25 -18.39
C LEU A 327 -10.80 0.43 -17.76
N PRO A 328 -11.15 -0.40 -16.76
CA PRO A 328 -12.30 -0.12 -15.91
C PRO A 328 -12.19 1.26 -15.27
N LYS A 329 -13.33 1.87 -14.98
CA LYS A 329 -13.39 3.20 -14.35
C LYS A 329 -14.22 3.13 -13.07
N PRO A 330 -13.93 3.99 -12.08
CA PRO A 330 -14.84 4.18 -10.94
C PRO A 330 -16.26 4.45 -11.43
N GLY A 331 -17.22 3.65 -10.95
CA GLY A 331 -18.65 3.89 -11.15
C GLY A 331 -19.18 4.92 -10.15
N GLU A 332 -20.47 5.25 -10.29
CA GLU A 332 -21.20 6.10 -9.34
C GLU A 332 -21.72 5.30 -8.14
N ASP A 333 -21.81 3.98 -8.28
CA ASP A 333 -22.32 3.06 -7.27
C ASP A 333 -21.22 2.58 -6.30
N PHE A 334 -21.67 2.29 -5.08
CA PHE A 334 -20.87 1.70 -4.03
C PHE A 334 -21.41 0.30 -3.68
N ASN A 335 -20.56 -0.57 -3.16
CA ASN A 335 -21.05 -1.82 -2.58
C ASN A 335 -21.69 -1.59 -1.20
N ARG A 336 -22.18 -2.67 -0.58
CA ARG A 336 -22.81 -2.64 0.75
C ARG A 336 -21.94 -2.08 1.88
N TRP A 337 -20.64 -1.95 1.66
CA TRP A 337 -19.68 -1.40 2.62
C TRP A 337 -19.27 0.04 2.30
N GLY A 338 -19.86 0.66 1.26
CA GLY A 338 -19.51 2.01 0.83
C GLY A 338 -18.26 2.06 -0.06
N HIS A 339 -17.75 0.92 -0.54
CA HIS A 339 -16.57 0.91 -1.39
C HIS A 339 -16.89 1.12 -2.86
N ILE A 340 -16.03 1.87 -3.54
CA ILE A 340 -16.13 2.19 -4.96
C ILE A 340 -16.09 0.93 -5.82
N LEU A 341 -17.10 0.77 -6.68
CA LEU A 341 -17.14 -0.23 -7.73
C LEU A 341 -16.45 0.27 -9.00
N LEU A 342 -15.81 -0.64 -9.73
CA LEU A 342 -15.30 -0.35 -11.07
C LEU A 342 -16.25 -0.91 -12.11
N THR A 343 -16.61 -0.09 -13.09
CA THR A 343 -17.37 -0.52 -14.27
C THR A 343 -16.43 -0.59 -15.48
N GLY A 344 -16.51 -1.68 -16.23
CA GLY A 344 -15.64 -1.91 -17.38
C GLY A 344 -16.30 -2.80 -18.43
N GLN A 345 -15.49 -3.21 -19.41
CA GLN A 345 -15.92 -4.13 -20.47
C GLN A 345 -14.97 -5.30 -20.56
N LEU A 346 -15.53 -6.51 -20.64
CA LEU A 346 -14.84 -7.69 -21.14
C LEU A 346 -15.31 -7.96 -22.58
N PHE A 347 -14.54 -8.73 -23.33
CA PHE A 347 -14.82 -9.02 -24.73
C PHE A 347 -14.90 -10.52 -24.94
N ARG A 348 -15.93 -11.00 -25.66
CA ARG A 348 -16.11 -12.43 -25.97
C ARG A 348 -15.18 -12.85 -27.09
N ASP A 349 -14.33 -13.85 -26.84
CA ASP A 349 -13.43 -14.39 -27.86
C ASP A 349 -13.98 -15.65 -28.54
N ARG A 350 -14.71 -16.47 -27.78
CA ARG A 350 -15.26 -17.74 -28.26
C ARG A 350 -16.59 -17.53 -28.97
N GLY A 351 -16.66 -17.99 -30.22
CA GLY A 351 -17.87 -17.87 -31.05
C GLY A 351 -17.98 -16.54 -31.81
N THR A 352 -17.00 -15.64 -31.66
CA THR A 352 -16.89 -14.42 -32.48
C THR A 352 -16.29 -14.80 -33.84
N PRO A 353 -16.98 -14.52 -34.97
CA PRO A 353 -16.40 -14.68 -36.31
C PRO A 353 -15.09 -13.91 -36.46
N ALA A 354 -14.12 -14.44 -37.23
CA ALA A 354 -12.78 -13.87 -37.34
C ALA A 354 -12.73 -12.43 -37.90
N ASP A 355 -13.79 -12.02 -38.60
CA ASP A 355 -13.99 -10.71 -39.22
C ASP A 355 -14.95 -9.79 -38.43
N ALA A 356 -15.49 -10.25 -37.29
CA ALA A 356 -16.40 -9.48 -36.45
C ALA A 356 -15.68 -8.86 -35.24
N ALA A 357 -16.14 -7.68 -34.82
CA ALA A 357 -15.71 -7.10 -33.54
C ALA A 357 -16.18 -7.98 -32.39
N ALA A 358 -15.28 -8.27 -31.43
CA ALA A 358 -15.61 -9.03 -30.24
C ALA A 358 -16.75 -8.34 -29.46
N PRO A 359 -17.89 -9.00 -29.21
CA PRO A 359 -18.97 -8.42 -28.43
C PRO A 359 -18.50 -8.07 -27.01
N ALA A 360 -18.79 -6.85 -26.58
CA ALA A 360 -18.49 -6.39 -25.23
C ALA A 360 -19.57 -6.82 -24.23
N VAL A 361 -19.14 -7.24 -23.04
CA VAL A 361 -19.96 -7.50 -21.87
C VAL A 361 -19.59 -6.48 -20.81
N THR A 362 -20.57 -5.73 -20.32
CA THR A 362 -20.34 -4.80 -19.22
C THR A 362 -20.14 -5.58 -17.94
N ILE A 363 -19.11 -5.23 -17.19
CA ILE A 363 -18.78 -5.86 -15.92
C ILE A 363 -18.73 -4.85 -14.79
N THR A 364 -19.01 -5.35 -13.60
CA THR A 364 -18.75 -4.65 -12.35
C THR A 364 -17.71 -5.43 -11.57
N ALA A 365 -16.64 -4.73 -11.18
CA ALA A 365 -15.63 -5.26 -10.29
C ALA A 365 -15.67 -4.53 -8.94
N GLU A 366 -15.37 -5.26 -7.88
CA GLU A 366 -15.35 -4.74 -6.51
C GLU A 366 -14.06 -5.11 -5.79
N PRO A 367 -13.71 -4.45 -4.68
CA PRO A 367 -12.48 -4.74 -3.97
C PRO A 367 -12.37 -6.21 -3.57
N TYR A 368 -11.21 -6.81 -3.82
CA TYR A 368 -10.90 -8.20 -3.51
C TYR A 368 -11.13 -8.55 -2.04
N MET A 369 -10.97 -7.58 -1.14
CA MET A 369 -11.22 -7.77 0.29
C MET A 369 -12.69 -8.02 0.65
N ASP A 370 -13.62 -7.68 -0.25
CA ASP A 370 -15.06 -7.76 0.01
C ASP A 370 -15.71 -9.03 -0.55
N ASN A 371 -15.03 -9.76 -1.44
CA ASN A 371 -15.63 -10.90 -2.14
C ASN A 371 -14.65 -12.08 -2.38
N LYS A 372 -15.22 -13.23 -2.71
CA LYS A 372 -14.53 -14.39 -3.26
C LYS A 372 -14.43 -14.25 -4.78
N GLY A 373 -13.24 -14.45 -5.33
CA GLY A 373 -12.98 -14.41 -6.76
C GLY A 373 -11.49 -14.53 -7.06
N ASP A 374 -11.16 -14.82 -8.32
CA ASP A 374 -9.79 -14.75 -8.83
C ASP A 374 -9.50 -13.29 -9.24
N ILE A 375 -8.37 -12.76 -8.78
CA ILE A 375 -7.87 -11.44 -9.18
C ILE A 375 -7.30 -11.46 -10.61
N TRP A 376 -6.97 -12.64 -11.13
CA TRP A 376 -6.35 -12.81 -12.44
C TRP A 376 -7.39 -13.06 -13.54
N LEU A 377 -7.76 -11.99 -14.22
CA LEU A 377 -8.64 -12.03 -15.38
C LEU A 377 -7.89 -12.53 -16.61
N ARG A 378 -8.62 -13.19 -17.52
CA ARG A 378 -8.08 -13.59 -18.81
C ARG A 378 -7.74 -12.35 -19.65
N GLU A 379 -6.61 -12.40 -20.34
CA GLU A 379 -6.19 -11.41 -21.32
C GLU A 379 -5.90 -12.09 -22.65
N MET A 380 -6.07 -11.39 -23.78
CA MET A 380 -5.56 -11.87 -25.06
C MET A 380 -4.04 -12.09 -24.99
N ARG A 381 -3.59 -13.24 -25.51
CA ARG A 381 -2.17 -13.60 -25.58
C ARG A 381 -1.40 -12.76 -26.60
#